data_AF-A0A959B9C1-F1
#
_entry.id   AF-A0A959B9C1-F1
#
_cell.length_a   1.000
_cell.length_b   1.000
_cell.length_c   1.000
_cell.angle_alpha   90.00
_cell.angle_beta   90.00
_cell.angle_gamma   90.00
#
_symmetry.space_group_name_H-M   'P 1'
#
loop_
_entity.id
_entity.type
_entity.pdbx_description
1 polymer ?
#
loop_
_entity_poly.entity_id
_entity_poly.type
_entity_poly.pdbx_seq_one_letter_code
_entity_poly.pdbx_strand_id
1 'polypeptide(L)'
;MRDPLLLILAGLLLMAGCRPKAEDGIIRLSPKSHVILLDSLEAADAIIRDAEEGYFEKVQPLDMAIQMGQPLQNGRPGEGLQEDYRAFLQSDVAGFNPEEQALLREVFHQAFRLCRRLNPDIFPDTVRLIKTRARHYGPGVYYTREDCIIIPEN
;
A
#
# COMPACT_ATOMS: atom_id res chain seq x y z
N MET A 1 -55.04 8.84 -13.62
CA MET A 1 -54.29 10.08 -13.88
C MET A 1 -52.96 9.95 -13.15
N ARG A 2 -51.86 9.73 -13.87
CA ARG A 2 -50.51 9.61 -13.29
C ARG A 2 -49.99 11.03 -13.09
N ASP A 3 -49.82 11.45 -11.85
CA ASP A 3 -49.34 12.80 -11.53
C ASP A 3 -47.92 13.01 -12.07
N PRO A 4 -47.72 13.91 -13.06
CA PRO A 4 -46.40 14.16 -13.62
C PRO A 4 -45.45 14.83 -12.61
N LEU A 5 -45.99 15.43 -11.54
CA LEU A 5 -45.22 16.03 -10.46
C LEU A 5 -44.47 14.99 -9.60
N LEU A 6 -45.01 13.78 -9.45
CA LEU A 6 -44.38 12.73 -8.63
C LEU A 6 -43.13 12.14 -9.31
N LEU A 7 -43.13 12.09 -10.64
CA LEU A 7 -42.01 11.62 -11.47
C LEU A 7 -40.86 12.64 -11.51
N ILE A 8 -41.16 13.94 -11.46
CA ILE A 8 -40.15 15.00 -11.43
C ILE A 8 -39.46 15.06 -10.06
N LEU A 9 -40.21 14.87 -8.97
CA LEU A 9 -39.66 14.85 -7.61
C LEU A 9 -38.74 13.64 -7.37
N ALA A 10 -39.05 12.48 -7.96
CA ALA A 10 -38.20 11.28 -7.92
C ALA A 10 -36.90 11.43 -8.73
N GLY A 11 -36.91 12.22 -9.81
CA GLY A 11 -35.72 12.49 -10.62
C GLY A 11 -34.72 13.44 -9.96
N LEU A 12 -35.20 14.40 -9.17
CA LEU A 12 -34.34 15.37 -8.46
C LEU A 12 -33.59 14.77 -7.26
N LEU A 13 -34.13 13.70 -6.64
CA LEU A 13 -33.49 13.01 -5.50
C LEU A 13 -32.31 12.10 -5.91
N LEU A 14 -32.19 11.73 -7.18
CA LEU A 14 -31.10 10.88 -7.69
C LEU A 14 -29.81 11.66 -8.03
N MET A 15 -29.87 13.00 -8.07
CA MET A 15 -28.73 13.85 -8.46
C MET A 15 -27.93 14.41 -7.28
N ALA A 16 -28.32 14.11 -6.03
CA ALA A 16 -27.70 14.69 -4.83
C ALA A 16 -26.62 13.79 -4.15
N GLY A 17 -26.22 12.68 -4.77
CA GLY A 17 -25.40 11.65 -4.10
C GLY A 17 -23.90 11.62 -4.40
N CYS A 18 -23.41 12.31 -5.45
CA CYS A 18 -21.98 12.26 -5.78
C CYS A 18 -21.21 13.33 -4.98
N ARG A 19 -20.74 12.97 -3.78
CA ARG A 19 -19.61 13.70 -3.17
C ARG A 19 -18.36 13.41 -4.02
N PRO A 20 -17.57 14.42 -4.43
CA PRO A 20 -16.26 14.15 -5.01
C PRO A 20 -15.48 13.29 -4.00
N LYS A 21 -14.99 12.12 -4.45
CA LYS A 21 -14.06 11.31 -3.68
C LYS A 21 -12.90 12.25 -3.34
N ALA A 22 -12.66 12.50 -2.06
CA ALA A 22 -11.44 13.18 -1.66
C ALA A 22 -10.26 12.42 -2.31
N GLU A 23 -9.16 13.09 -2.62
CA GLU A 23 -7.90 12.40 -2.96
C GLU A 23 -7.34 11.70 -1.70
N ASP A 24 -8.15 10.82 -1.11
CA ASP A 24 -7.80 9.98 0.01
C ASP A 24 -6.57 9.18 -0.38
N GLY A 25 -5.57 9.21 0.51
CA GLY A 25 -4.31 8.54 0.30
C GLY A 25 -3.25 9.32 -0.48
N ILE A 26 -3.46 10.55 -0.97
CA ILE A 26 -2.38 11.36 -1.54
C ILE A 26 -1.90 12.44 -0.57
N ILE A 27 -0.59 12.42 -0.26
CA ILE A 27 0.12 13.50 0.45
C ILE A 27 0.92 14.29 -0.58
N ARG A 28 0.40 15.46 -0.97
CA ARG A 28 1.10 16.39 -1.87
C ARG A 28 2.13 17.20 -1.08
N LEU A 29 3.41 17.07 -1.42
CA LEU A 29 4.53 17.75 -0.74
C LEU A 29 5.01 18.98 -1.52
N SER A 30 4.98 18.89 -2.85
CA SER A 30 5.28 19.98 -3.79
C SER A 30 4.57 19.72 -5.14
N PRO A 31 4.69 20.59 -6.15
CA PRO A 31 4.18 20.29 -7.49
C PRO A 31 4.80 19.04 -8.14
N LYS A 32 6.01 18.63 -7.70
CA LYS A 32 6.75 17.48 -8.24
C LYS A 32 6.67 16.25 -7.34
N SER A 33 6.73 16.45 -6.02
CA SER A 33 6.88 15.38 -5.04
C SER A 33 5.59 15.07 -4.30
N HIS A 34 5.24 13.79 -4.23
CA HIS A 34 4.06 13.30 -3.53
C HIS A 34 4.27 11.91 -2.94
N VAL A 35 3.48 11.58 -1.92
CA VAL A 35 3.42 10.23 -1.33
C VAL A 35 2.02 9.66 -1.53
N ILE A 36 1.94 8.39 -1.95
CA ILE A 36 0.69 7.67 -2.21
C ILE A 36 0.55 6.57 -1.15
N LEU A 37 -0.52 6.61 -0.38
CA LEU A 37 -0.90 5.61 0.60
C LEU A 37 -1.81 4.64 -0.13
N LEU A 38 -1.28 3.47 -0.47
CA LEU A 38 -2.02 2.49 -1.26
C LEU A 38 -3.15 1.90 -0.44
N ASP A 39 -4.30 1.69 -1.08
CA ASP A 39 -5.33 0.82 -0.50
C ASP A 39 -4.90 -0.65 -0.58
N SER A 40 -5.68 -1.55 0.03
CA SER A 40 -5.30 -2.96 0.09
C SER A 40 -5.23 -3.64 -1.28
N LEU A 41 -5.97 -3.17 -2.30
CA LEU A 41 -5.94 -3.77 -3.63
C LEU A 41 -4.68 -3.31 -4.37
N GLU A 42 -4.44 -2.01 -4.41
CA GLU A 42 -3.24 -1.44 -5.03
C GLU A 42 -1.96 -1.94 -4.34
N ALA A 43 -1.99 -2.08 -3.01
CA ALA A 43 -0.89 -2.62 -2.22
C ALA A 43 -0.61 -4.09 -2.53
N ALA A 44 -1.65 -4.90 -2.76
CA ALA A 44 -1.50 -6.31 -3.10
C ALA A 44 -0.80 -6.49 -4.45
N ASP A 45 -1.07 -5.61 -5.42
CA ASP A 45 -0.35 -5.63 -6.68
C ASP A 45 1.09 -5.14 -6.52
N ALA A 46 1.29 -4.07 -5.75
CA ALA A 46 2.61 -3.44 -5.59
C ALA A 46 3.61 -4.29 -4.78
N ILE A 47 3.18 -5.00 -3.72
CA ILE A 47 4.09 -5.72 -2.80
C ILE A 47 4.88 -6.86 -3.47
N ILE A 48 4.38 -7.37 -4.59
CA ILE A 48 5.01 -8.46 -5.36
C ILE A 48 5.81 -7.98 -6.58
N ARG A 49 5.83 -6.67 -6.85
CA ARG A 49 6.71 -6.10 -7.89
C ARG A 49 8.14 -6.03 -7.38
N ASP A 50 9.07 -6.33 -8.27
CA ASP A 50 10.48 -6.54 -7.92
C ASP A 50 11.37 -6.51 -9.17
N ALA A 51 11.19 -5.48 -10.01
CA ALA A 51 11.95 -5.35 -11.26
C ALA A 51 13.41 -4.91 -11.02
N GLU A 52 13.69 -4.25 -9.90
CA GLU A 52 14.98 -3.61 -9.63
C GLU A 52 15.94 -4.50 -8.80
N GLU A 53 15.41 -5.21 -7.80
CA GLU A 53 16.24 -5.91 -6.80
C GLU A 53 16.34 -7.43 -7.06
N GLY A 54 15.35 -8.02 -7.75
CA GLY A 54 15.27 -9.46 -7.98
C GLY A 54 15.21 -10.27 -6.68
N TYR A 55 14.64 -9.69 -5.62
CA TYR A 55 14.40 -10.35 -4.33
C TYR A 55 13.75 -11.73 -4.48
N PHE A 56 12.68 -11.86 -5.26
CA PHE A 56 11.93 -13.11 -5.39
C PHE A 56 12.71 -14.22 -6.11
N GLU A 57 13.75 -13.87 -6.86
CA GLU A 57 14.67 -14.82 -7.49
C GLU A 57 15.74 -15.30 -6.51
N LYS A 58 16.02 -14.52 -5.48
CA LYS A 58 17.11 -14.72 -4.52
C LYS A 58 16.65 -15.32 -3.20
N VAL A 59 15.41 -15.06 -2.79
CA VAL A 59 14.85 -15.57 -1.53
C VAL A 59 14.88 -17.10 -1.53
N GLN A 60 15.42 -17.69 -0.47
CA GLN A 60 15.55 -19.14 -0.40
C GLN A 60 14.22 -19.79 0.02
N PRO A 61 13.94 -21.04 -0.40
CA PRO A 61 12.77 -21.78 0.05
C PRO A 61 12.57 -21.81 1.56
N LEU A 62 13.66 -21.92 2.32
CA LEU A 62 13.62 -21.91 3.78
C LEU A 62 13.13 -20.56 4.33
N ASP A 63 13.58 -19.44 3.75
CA ASP A 63 13.17 -18.10 4.19
C ASP A 63 11.67 -17.88 3.91
N MET A 64 11.20 -18.27 2.71
CA MET A 64 9.78 -18.20 2.36
C MET A 64 8.93 -19.01 3.36
N ALA A 65 9.34 -20.25 3.64
CA ALA A 65 8.64 -21.13 4.57
C ALA A 65 8.61 -20.57 6.00
N ILE A 66 9.73 -20.02 6.49
CA ILE A 66 9.80 -19.35 7.80
C ILE A 66 8.84 -18.15 7.85
N GLN A 67 8.88 -17.28 6.84
CA GLN A 67 8.05 -16.08 6.80
C GLN A 67 6.56 -16.40 6.63
N MET A 68 6.21 -17.50 5.98
CA MET A 68 4.83 -17.98 5.88
C MET A 68 4.37 -18.77 7.11
N GLY A 69 5.27 -19.09 8.05
CA GLY A 69 4.99 -19.98 9.17
C GLY A 69 4.64 -21.40 8.74
N GLN A 70 5.17 -21.87 7.60
CA GLN A 70 4.89 -23.19 7.03
C GLN A 70 6.12 -24.10 7.08
N PRO A 71 5.96 -25.41 7.35
CA PRO A 71 7.08 -26.34 7.30
C PRO A 71 7.47 -26.67 5.85
N LEU A 72 8.78 -26.82 5.60
CA LEU A 72 9.25 -27.44 4.35
C LEU A 72 8.95 -28.94 4.38
N GLN A 73 8.31 -29.45 3.33
CA GLN A 73 8.06 -30.89 3.20
C GLN A 73 9.36 -31.62 2.84
N ASN A 74 9.88 -32.44 3.76
CA ASN A 74 11.11 -33.21 3.58
C ASN A 74 12.33 -32.37 3.13
N GLY A 75 12.41 -31.11 3.60
CA GLY A 75 13.49 -30.19 3.23
C GLY A 75 13.47 -29.71 1.78
N ARG A 76 12.36 -29.91 1.05
CA ARG A 76 12.18 -29.44 -0.32
C ARG A 76 11.10 -28.35 -0.38
N PRO A 77 11.23 -27.35 -1.26
CA PRO A 77 10.10 -26.51 -1.64
C PRO A 77 9.00 -27.39 -2.24
N GLY A 78 7.75 -27.15 -1.83
CA GLY A 78 6.61 -27.69 -2.58
C GLY A 78 6.58 -27.10 -3.98
N GLU A 79 5.96 -27.81 -4.93
CA GLU A 79 5.59 -27.18 -6.20
C GLU A 79 4.70 -25.97 -5.92
N GLY A 80 5.01 -24.82 -6.53
CA GLY A 80 4.24 -23.59 -6.33
C GLY A 80 4.63 -22.73 -5.12
N LEU A 81 5.72 -23.04 -4.38
CA LEU A 81 6.08 -22.29 -3.17
C LEU A 81 6.25 -20.78 -3.42
N GLN A 82 6.81 -20.39 -4.57
CA GLN A 82 7.05 -18.99 -4.87
C GLN A 82 5.73 -18.25 -5.14
N GLU A 83 4.79 -18.89 -5.82
CA GLU A 83 3.45 -18.41 -6.07
C GLU A 83 2.65 -18.30 -4.77
N ASP A 84 2.70 -19.32 -3.91
CA ASP A 84 2.06 -19.32 -2.59
C ASP A 84 2.63 -18.21 -1.70
N TYR A 85 3.95 -18.01 -1.73
CA TYR A 85 4.60 -16.94 -0.98
C TYR A 85 4.19 -15.55 -1.48
N ARG A 86 4.10 -15.34 -2.80
CA ARG A 86 3.56 -14.11 -3.37
C ARG A 86 2.12 -13.89 -2.90
N ALA A 87 1.25 -14.89 -3.05
CA ALA A 87 -0.14 -14.81 -2.60
C ALA A 87 -0.26 -14.52 -1.09
N PHE A 88 0.63 -15.10 -0.29
CA PHE A 88 0.71 -14.80 1.15
C PHE A 88 1.02 -13.33 1.42
N LEU A 89 2.04 -12.75 0.77
CA LEU A 89 2.37 -11.32 0.90
C LEU A 89 1.21 -10.44 0.44
N GLN A 90 0.57 -10.77 -0.68
CA GLN A 90 -0.60 -10.04 -1.19
C GLN A 90 -1.75 -10.04 -0.20
N SER A 91 -2.01 -11.17 0.46
CA SER A 91 -3.05 -11.25 1.49
C SER A 91 -2.65 -10.56 2.81
N ASP A 92 -1.37 -10.22 2.99
CA ASP A 92 -0.86 -9.57 4.20
C ASP A 92 -1.07 -8.05 4.20
N VAL A 93 -1.40 -7.44 3.06
CA VAL A 93 -1.56 -6.00 2.97
C VAL A 93 -2.88 -5.51 3.57
N ALA A 94 -2.86 -4.28 4.09
CA ALA A 94 -4.01 -3.61 4.69
C ALA A 94 -4.11 -2.16 4.20
N GLY A 95 -5.27 -1.53 4.38
CA GLY A 95 -5.44 -0.10 4.14
C GLY A 95 -5.09 0.74 5.37
N PHE A 96 -4.70 1.99 5.14
CA PHE A 96 -4.46 2.96 6.21
C PHE A 96 -5.77 3.58 6.72
N ASN A 97 -5.95 3.61 8.04
CA ASN A 97 -7.09 4.28 8.66
C ASN A 97 -6.88 5.82 8.69
N PRO A 98 -7.92 6.63 8.97
CA PRO A 98 -7.81 8.09 8.94
C PRO A 98 -6.75 8.68 9.90
N GLU A 99 -6.56 8.09 11.08
CA GLU A 99 -5.57 8.56 12.07
C GLU A 99 -4.15 8.31 11.57
N GLU A 100 -3.90 7.14 10.99
CA GLU A 100 -2.63 6.78 10.35
C GLU A 100 -2.33 7.70 9.16
N GLN A 101 -3.33 7.97 8.32
CA GLN A 101 -3.17 8.87 7.18
C GLN A 101 -2.80 10.30 7.64
N ALA A 102 -3.39 10.78 8.73
CA ALA A 102 -3.06 12.08 9.32
C ALA A 102 -1.63 12.10 9.87
N LEU A 103 -1.23 11.08 10.63
CA LEU A 103 0.13 10.95 11.16
C LEU A 103 1.17 10.91 10.04
N LEU A 104 0.94 10.07 9.02
CA LEU A 104 1.85 9.95 7.88
C LEU A 104 1.98 11.27 7.11
N ARG A 105 0.89 12.02 6.98
CA ARG A 105 0.91 13.36 6.36
C ARG A 105 1.88 14.29 7.09
N GLU A 106 1.81 14.36 8.41
CA GLU A 106 2.70 15.19 9.21
C GLU A 106 4.17 14.75 9.09
N VAL A 107 4.41 13.43 9.22
CA VAL A 107 5.75 12.84 9.13
C VAL A 107 6.39 13.13 7.78
N PHE A 108 5.68 12.91 6.67
CA PHE A 108 6.24 13.12 5.34
C PHE A 108 6.44 14.59 4.99
N HIS A 109 5.59 15.51 5.48
CA HIS A 109 5.88 16.95 5.36
C HIS A 109 7.15 17.35 6.12
N GLN A 110 7.36 16.80 7.32
CA GLN A 110 8.59 17.02 8.06
C GLN A 110 9.79 16.43 7.34
N ALA A 111 9.74 15.16 6.92
CA ALA A 111 10.80 14.49 6.19
C ALA A 111 11.19 15.26 4.92
N PHE A 112 10.21 15.65 4.10
CA PHE A 112 10.43 16.44 2.90
C PHE A 112 11.14 17.76 3.18
N ARG A 113 10.70 18.51 4.20
CA ARG A 113 11.33 19.76 4.62
C ARG A 113 12.78 19.53 5.06
N LEU A 114 13.06 18.45 5.80
CA LEU A 114 14.40 18.10 6.24
C LEU A 114 15.31 17.78 5.05
N CYS A 115 14.85 16.90 4.14
CA CYS A 115 15.58 16.53 2.93
C CYS A 115 15.91 17.77 2.07
N ARG A 116 14.93 18.63 1.81
CA ARG A 116 15.12 19.83 0.97
C ARG A 116 16.10 20.85 1.53
N ARG A 117 16.25 20.94 2.86
CA ARG A 117 17.28 21.80 3.48
C ARG A 117 18.69 21.27 3.25
N LEU A 118 18.83 19.95 3.11
CA LEU A 118 20.12 19.31 2.87
C LEU A 118 20.48 19.34 1.38
N ASN A 119 19.59 18.85 0.52
CA ASN A 119 19.70 18.92 -0.93
C ASN A 119 18.30 18.73 -1.55
N PRO A 120 17.84 19.63 -2.45
CA PRO A 120 16.50 19.57 -3.04
C PRO A 120 16.21 18.28 -3.83
N ASP A 121 17.24 17.56 -4.29
CA ASP A 121 17.10 16.38 -5.15
C ASP A 121 17.12 15.05 -4.38
N ILE A 122 17.26 15.06 -3.05
CA ILE A 122 17.28 13.84 -2.23
C ILE A 122 15.91 13.16 -2.17
N PHE A 123 14.84 13.96 -2.09
CA PHE A 123 13.51 13.41 -1.92
C PHE A 123 12.95 12.99 -3.29
N PRO A 124 12.51 11.74 -3.47
CA PRO A 124 12.04 11.25 -4.77
C PRO A 124 10.71 11.91 -5.19
N ASP A 125 10.39 11.81 -6.48
CA ASP A 125 9.18 12.41 -7.05
C ASP A 125 7.90 11.68 -6.56
N THR A 126 7.99 10.36 -6.42
CA THR A 126 6.91 9.52 -5.90
C THR A 126 7.46 8.57 -4.85
N VAL A 127 6.74 8.46 -3.74
CA VAL A 127 6.89 7.37 -2.75
C VAL A 127 5.55 6.69 -2.60
N ARG A 128 5.53 5.35 -2.61
CA ARG A 128 4.32 4.58 -2.31
C ARG A 128 4.44 3.95 -0.93
N LEU A 129 3.37 3.97 -0.16
CA LEU A 129 3.33 3.34 1.16
C LEU A 129 2.40 2.13 1.11
N ILE A 130 2.89 1.01 1.61
CA ILE A 130 2.14 -0.22 1.78
C ILE A 130 2.04 -0.51 3.27
N LYS A 131 0.82 -0.68 3.78
CA LYS A 131 0.61 -1.21 5.13
C LYS A 131 0.47 -2.73 5.06
N THR A 132 1.06 -3.43 6.03
CA THR A 132 0.92 -4.89 6.18
C THR A 132 0.41 -5.25 7.57
N ARG A 133 -0.20 -6.44 7.69
CA ARG A 133 -0.56 -7.06 8.98
C ARG A 133 0.64 -7.72 9.68
N ALA A 134 1.84 -7.48 9.16
CA ALA A 134 3.10 -7.90 9.73
C ALA A 134 3.24 -9.42 9.94
N ARG A 135 2.52 -10.26 9.16
CA ARG A 135 2.57 -11.73 9.34
C ARG A 135 3.88 -12.34 8.87
N HIS A 136 4.62 -11.66 8.00
CA HIS A 136 5.83 -12.18 7.37
C HIS A 136 7.12 -11.80 8.14
N TYR A 137 7.38 -10.51 8.36
CA TYR A 137 8.57 -10.04 9.08
C TYR A 137 8.32 -9.64 10.54
N GLY A 138 7.06 -9.60 10.98
CA GLY A 138 6.70 -9.16 12.32
C GLY A 138 6.52 -7.65 12.47
N PRO A 139 5.91 -7.20 13.59
CA PRO A 139 5.41 -5.83 13.78
C PRO A 139 6.51 -4.74 13.82
N GLY A 140 7.78 -5.11 14.04
CA GLY A 140 8.87 -4.14 14.16
C GLY A 140 9.63 -3.85 12.85
N VAL A 141 9.25 -4.47 11.73
CA VAL A 141 10.10 -4.49 10.54
C VAL A 141 9.56 -3.59 9.43
N TYR A 142 10.33 -2.55 9.12
CA TYR A 142 10.14 -1.65 7.99
C TYR A 142 11.16 -1.98 6.91
N TYR A 143 10.74 -1.93 5.65
CA TYR A 143 11.65 -2.16 4.53
C TYR A 143 11.19 -1.42 3.27
N THR A 144 12.05 -1.38 2.27
CA THR A 144 11.77 -0.82 0.95
C THR A 144 11.77 -1.93 -0.10
N ARG A 145 10.97 -1.75 -1.15
CA ARG A 145 11.04 -2.54 -2.39
C ARG A 145 10.57 -1.65 -3.53
N GLU A 146 11.38 -1.52 -4.58
CA GLU A 146 11.16 -0.53 -5.65
C GLU A 146 10.96 0.89 -5.05
N ASP A 147 9.87 1.57 -5.41
CA ASP A 147 9.50 2.89 -4.89
C ASP A 147 8.53 2.81 -3.69
N CYS A 148 8.39 1.62 -3.09
CA CYS A 148 7.51 1.37 -1.97
C CYS A 148 8.27 1.35 -0.64
N ILE A 149 7.71 1.99 0.39
CA ILE A 149 8.06 1.79 1.79
C ILE A 149 6.96 0.93 2.41
N ILE A 150 7.35 -0.22 2.96
CA ILE A 150 6.45 -1.18 3.59
C ILE A 150 6.48 -0.94 5.11
N ILE A 151 5.28 -0.73 5.67
CA ILE A 151 5.04 -0.37 7.06
C ILE A 151 4.18 -1.47 7.72
N PRO A 152 4.62 -2.08 8.83
CA PRO A 152 3.79 -3.01 9.59
C PRO A 152 2.74 -2.26 10.42
N GLU A 153 1.59 -2.89 10.65
CA GLU A 153 0.63 -2.42 11.65
C GLU A 153 1.22 -2.57 13.07
N ASN A 154 1.03 -1.54 13.90
CA ASN A 154 1.46 -1.46 15.30
C ASN A 154 0.40 -0.74 16.14
#